data_AF-A0A1E7FTN0-F1
#
_entry.id   AF-A0A1E7FTN0-F1
#
_cell.length_a   1.000
_cell.length_b   1.000
_cell.length_c   1.000
_cell.angle_alpha   90.00
_cell.angle_beta   90.00
_cell.angle_gamma   90.00
#
_symmetry.space_group_name_H-M   'P 1'
#
loop_
_entity.id
_entity.type
_entity.pdbx_description
1 polymer ?
#
loop_
_entity_poly.entity_id
_entity_poly.type
_entity_poly.pdbx_seq_one_letter_code
_entity_poly.pdbx_strand_id
1 'polypeptide(L)'
;MAYCQTEELRRWFLTNESILFKIRFQTSKASDVDHFLRERKLLLKYPPISYEEKMRLKPKLLGLDNDGSSASTTEFNYNNSEYYKVPFMDVLQLVSRREVYLEGGYAYVSRTKILSIVEGKFRTSLSKNLALAYQMQFKWSSDNTRIGSIVNRLSKVAFQYGGSTTSNTAIGGGGNNGTLNSHAVSQIFVDYLTSVMGHSDPKMKPAGVNKMFVSIGTRRPNTADKTCPIANRIHKSNTQKYTIFFDTLVMQQSCWDGCCQATNKHVYYQIRDNGRCVKVGWNPPPLDTNMIANAVSGLGNNGGSSSTLDNNAATTTQMAKKMKLSGTSTSMKVSP
;
A
#
# COMPACT_ATOMS: atom_id res chain seq x y z
N MET A 1 -9.33 10.08 20.21
CA MET A 1 -9.54 11.50 19.84
C MET A 1 -9.13 11.74 18.39
N ALA A 2 -7.86 11.96 18.04
CA ALA A 2 -7.44 12.19 16.64
C ALA A 2 -7.91 11.08 15.68
N TYR A 3 -7.55 9.82 15.95
CA TYR A 3 -7.80 8.71 15.04
C TYR A 3 -9.13 7.97 15.25
N CYS A 4 -10.08 8.53 16.01
CA CYS A 4 -11.43 7.96 16.13
C CYS A 4 -12.48 8.64 15.24
N GLN A 5 -12.14 9.75 14.56
CA GLN A 5 -13.09 10.62 13.84
C GLN A 5 -13.80 9.95 12.64
N THR A 6 -13.11 9.07 11.91
CA THR A 6 -13.66 8.37 10.73
C THR A 6 -13.38 6.87 10.83
N GLU A 7 -13.90 6.05 9.92
CA GLU A 7 -13.56 4.63 9.91
C GLU A 7 -12.14 4.36 9.39
N GLU A 8 -11.69 5.11 8.38
CA GLU A 8 -10.38 4.93 7.76
C GLU A 8 -9.26 5.29 8.74
N LEU A 9 -9.43 6.37 9.51
CA LEU A 9 -8.50 6.73 10.60
C LEU A 9 -8.46 5.67 11.70
N ARG A 10 -9.62 5.07 12.06
CA ARG A 10 -9.68 3.97 13.04
C ARG A 10 -8.97 2.72 12.51
N ARG A 11 -9.20 2.34 11.24
CA ARG A 11 -8.53 1.22 10.57
C ARG A 11 -7.00 1.44 10.52
N TRP A 12 -6.56 2.63 10.08
CA TRP A 12 -5.13 2.98 10.00
C TRP A 12 -4.44 2.90 11.36
N PHE A 13 -5.02 3.54 12.38
CA PHE A 13 -4.43 3.57 13.72
C PHE A 13 -4.44 2.18 14.38
N LEU A 14 -5.52 1.42 14.22
CA LEU A 14 -5.60 0.05 14.73
C LEU A 14 -4.53 -0.87 14.13
N THR A 15 -4.23 -0.73 12.83
CA THR A 15 -3.15 -1.49 12.18
C THR A 15 -1.77 -1.05 12.69
N ASN A 16 -1.48 0.25 12.69
CA ASN A 16 -0.16 0.77 13.09
C ASN A 16 0.15 0.49 14.57
N GLU A 17 -0.82 0.65 15.48
CA GLU A 17 -0.65 0.30 16.89
C GLU A 17 -0.49 -1.21 17.11
N SER A 18 -1.15 -2.07 16.30
CA SER A 18 -0.94 -3.52 16.38
C SER A 18 0.49 -3.91 15.95
N ILE A 19 1.02 -3.27 14.90
CA ILE A 19 2.41 -3.44 14.46
C ILE A 19 3.39 -2.93 15.52
N LEU A 20 3.17 -1.74 16.08
CA LEU A 20 4.01 -1.17 17.14
C LEU A 20 4.00 -2.04 18.40
N PHE A 21 2.83 -2.57 18.79
CA PHE A 21 2.68 -3.51 19.89
C PHE A 21 3.48 -4.79 19.64
N LYS A 22 3.35 -5.38 18.45
CA LYS A 22 4.08 -6.58 18.04
C LYS A 22 5.60 -6.37 18.09
N ILE A 23 6.11 -5.28 17.51
CA ILE A 23 7.53 -4.93 17.53
C ILE A 23 8.03 -4.81 18.97
N ARG A 24 7.33 -4.01 19.80
CA ARG A 24 7.73 -3.81 21.21
C ARG A 24 7.78 -5.12 21.99
N PHE A 25 6.81 -6.00 21.79
CA PHE A 25 6.77 -7.32 22.44
C PHE A 25 7.93 -8.21 21.97
N GLN A 26 8.24 -8.23 20.67
CA GLN A 26 9.38 -8.97 20.11
C GLN A 26 10.74 -8.43 20.58
N THR A 27 10.87 -7.14 20.87
CA THR A 27 12.08 -6.52 21.43
C THR A 27 12.19 -6.59 22.96
N SER A 28 11.14 -7.04 23.66
CA SER A 28 11.11 -7.11 25.13
C SER A 28 11.82 -8.36 25.65
N LYS A 29 12.36 -8.29 26.88
CA LYS A 29 13.00 -9.47 27.50
C LYS A 29 11.94 -10.51 27.87
N ALA A 30 12.32 -11.79 27.81
CA ALA A 30 11.43 -12.89 28.20
C ALA A 30 10.90 -12.76 29.64
N SER A 31 11.72 -12.25 30.57
CA SER A 31 11.32 -11.92 31.95
C SER A 31 10.12 -10.98 32.02
N ASP A 32 10.14 -9.96 31.17
CA ASP A 32 9.22 -8.82 31.20
C ASP A 32 7.90 -9.22 30.51
N VAL A 33 8.02 -10.01 29.43
CA VAL A 33 6.91 -10.72 28.78
C VAL A 33 6.20 -11.66 29.77
N ASP A 34 6.93 -12.49 30.50
CA ASP A 34 6.32 -13.41 31.47
C ASP A 34 5.69 -12.67 32.66
N HIS A 35 6.30 -11.56 33.11
CA HIS A 35 5.69 -10.69 34.11
C HIS A 35 4.37 -10.08 33.61
N PHE A 36 4.34 -9.53 32.40
CA PHE A 36 3.12 -9.00 31.77
C PHE A 36 2.04 -10.09 31.57
N LEU A 37 2.41 -11.29 31.12
CA LEU A 37 1.48 -12.40 30.93
C LEU A 37 0.90 -12.91 32.26
N ARG A 38 1.64 -12.81 33.37
CA ARG A 38 1.15 -13.06 34.74
C ARG A 38 0.24 -11.94 35.23
N GLU A 39 0.66 -10.67 35.13
CA GLU A 39 -0.11 -9.47 35.53
C GLU A 39 -1.49 -9.45 34.86
N ARG A 40 -1.54 -9.72 33.54
CA ARG A 40 -2.78 -9.76 32.75
C ARG A 40 -3.61 -11.02 32.95
N LYS A 41 -3.24 -11.91 33.89
CA LYS A 41 -3.87 -13.20 34.18
C LYS A 41 -4.01 -14.12 32.96
N LEU A 42 -3.18 -13.93 31.93
CA LEU A 42 -3.22 -14.72 30.69
C LEU A 42 -2.67 -16.13 30.93
N LEU A 43 -1.53 -16.24 31.61
CA LEU A 43 -0.97 -17.53 32.07
C LEU A 43 -1.89 -18.23 33.09
N LEU A 44 -2.73 -17.49 33.81
CA LEU A 44 -3.72 -18.07 34.73
C LEU A 44 -4.98 -18.60 34.02
N LYS A 45 -5.32 -18.07 32.82
CA LYS A 45 -6.40 -18.61 31.98
C LYS A 45 -5.95 -19.81 31.14
N TYR A 46 -4.66 -19.90 30.81
CA TYR A 46 -4.10 -20.92 29.91
C TYR A 46 -2.92 -21.65 30.57
N PRO A 47 -3.16 -22.75 31.30
CA PRO A 47 -2.08 -23.54 31.87
C PRO A 47 -1.22 -24.18 30.75
N PRO A 48 0.09 -24.40 31.01
CA PRO A 48 0.91 -25.25 30.16
C PRO A 48 0.40 -26.69 30.19
N ILE A 49 0.60 -27.45 29.11
CA ILE A 49 0.23 -28.87 29.06
C ILE A 49 1.20 -29.72 29.88
N SER A 50 0.73 -30.88 30.36
CA SER A 50 1.60 -31.85 31.05
C SER A 50 2.64 -32.43 30.09
N TYR A 51 3.75 -32.94 30.65
CA TYR A 51 4.79 -33.60 29.86
C TYR A 51 4.24 -34.80 29.07
N GLU A 52 3.33 -35.57 29.68
CA GLU A 52 2.63 -36.69 29.06
C GLU A 52 1.75 -36.25 27.88
N GLU A 53 0.95 -35.19 28.04
CA GLU A 53 0.13 -34.65 26.95
C GLU A 53 1.00 -34.04 25.84
N LYS A 54 2.11 -33.38 26.20
CA LYS A 54 3.13 -32.93 25.23
C LYS A 54 3.67 -34.10 24.42
N MET A 55 4.13 -35.18 25.06
CA MET A 55 4.69 -36.35 24.38
C MET A 55 3.67 -37.10 23.53
N ARG A 56 2.43 -37.28 24.00
CA ARG A 56 1.31 -37.84 23.21
C ARG A 56 1.05 -37.05 21.92
N LEU A 57 1.25 -35.73 21.96
CA LEU A 57 1.00 -34.83 20.83
C LEU A 57 2.26 -34.53 19.99
N LYS A 58 3.45 -34.99 20.38
CA LYS A 58 4.74 -34.80 19.68
C LYS A 58 4.64 -34.89 18.15
N PRO A 59 4.17 -35.99 17.53
CA PRO A 59 4.13 -36.10 16.06
C PRO A 59 3.18 -35.08 15.41
N LYS A 60 2.08 -34.71 16.09
CA LYS A 60 1.09 -33.76 15.59
C LYS A 60 1.57 -32.31 15.68
N LEU A 61 2.38 -32.00 16.70
CA LEU A 61 2.98 -30.67 16.91
C LEU A 61 4.19 -30.47 15.99
N LEU A 62 5.04 -31.49 15.80
CA LEU A 62 6.18 -31.43 14.88
C LEU A 62 5.78 -31.25 13.42
N GLY A 63 4.71 -31.93 12.96
CA GLY A 63 4.23 -31.81 11.57
C GLY A 63 3.68 -30.44 11.19
N LEU A 64 3.63 -29.49 12.13
CA LEU A 64 2.95 -28.21 12.03
C LEU A 64 3.91 -27.02 11.79
N ASP A 65 5.18 -27.17 12.16
CA ASP A 65 6.25 -26.19 11.90
C ASP A 65 7.09 -26.59 10.66
N ASN A 66 6.41 -27.11 9.63
CA ASN A 66 6.96 -27.59 8.35
C ASN A 66 7.36 -26.44 7.38
N ASP A 67 7.85 -25.33 7.92
CA ASP A 67 8.15 -24.08 7.18
C ASP A 67 9.55 -24.14 6.52
N GLY A 68 9.79 -25.19 5.72
CA GLY A 68 11.08 -25.47 5.06
C GLY A 68 12.27 -25.78 5.98
N SER A 69 12.03 -25.87 7.30
CA SER A 69 13.08 -26.02 8.31
C SER A 69 13.63 -27.44 8.38
N SER A 70 14.94 -27.58 8.62
CA SER A 70 15.58 -28.89 8.83
C SER A 70 15.03 -29.59 10.08
N ALA A 71 14.75 -30.90 9.98
CA ALA A 71 14.05 -31.67 11.00
C ALA A 71 14.67 -31.58 12.42
N SER A 72 16.00 -31.50 12.52
CA SER A 72 16.72 -31.29 13.79
C SER A 72 16.40 -29.93 14.44
N THR A 73 16.20 -28.89 13.66
CA THR A 73 15.78 -27.56 14.12
C THR A 73 14.34 -27.59 14.64
N THR A 74 13.44 -28.28 13.94
CA THR A 74 12.05 -28.47 14.37
C THR A 74 11.95 -29.25 15.68
N GLU A 75 12.74 -30.32 15.84
CA GLU A 75 12.77 -31.10 17.09
C GLU A 75 13.44 -30.35 18.25
N PHE A 76 14.52 -29.59 18.00
CA PHE A 76 15.13 -28.71 19.00
C PHE A 76 14.13 -27.65 19.50
N ASN A 77 13.44 -26.98 18.57
CA ASN A 77 12.42 -25.97 18.90
C ASN A 77 11.25 -26.58 19.68
N TYR A 78 10.76 -27.76 19.29
CA TYR A 78 9.72 -28.49 20.01
C TYR A 78 10.15 -28.85 21.45
N ASN A 79 11.38 -29.35 21.64
CA ASN A 79 11.88 -29.74 22.95
C ASN A 79 11.98 -28.52 23.88
N ASN A 80 12.57 -27.42 23.41
CA ASN A 80 12.81 -26.19 24.16
C ASN A 80 11.57 -25.28 24.33
N SER A 81 10.47 -25.54 23.62
CA SER A 81 9.24 -24.73 23.69
C SER A 81 8.22 -25.27 24.70
N GLU A 82 7.67 -24.37 25.51
CA GLU A 82 6.40 -24.60 26.22
C GLU A 82 5.21 -24.55 25.24
N TYR A 83 4.17 -25.32 25.55
CA TYR A 83 2.90 -25.34 24.83
C TYR A 83 1.74 -25.15 25.82
N TYR A 84 0.74 -24.36 25.44
CA TYR A 84 -0.43 -24.03 26.24
C TYR A 84 -1.71 -24.54 25.59
N LYS A 85 -2.66 -24.96 26.43
CA LYS A 85 -3.99 -25.45 26.00
C LYS A 85 -5.00 -24.32 26.05
N VAL A 86 -5.52 -23.93 24.89
CA VAL A 86 -6.33 -22.71 24.72
C VAL A 86 -7.63 -23.07 23.99
N PRO A 87 -8.83 -22.62 24.43
CA PRO A 87 -10.06 -22.84 23.66
C PRO A 87 -9.94 -22.23 22.25
N PHE A 88 -10.28 -22.97 21.19
CA PHE A 88 -9.94 -22.56 19.83
C PHE A 88 -10.51 -21.17 19.42
N MET A 89 -11.65 -20.79 20.01
CA MET A 89 -12.30 -19.48 19.84
C MET A 89 -11.44 -18.29 20.31
N ASP A 90 -10.53 -18.48 21.28
CA ASP A 90 -9.60 -17.43 21.71
C ASP A 90 -8.45 -17.20 20.70
N VAL A 91 -8.26 -18.08 19.70
CA VAL A 91 -7.08 -18.12 18.81
C VAL A 91 -7.40 -18.28 17.31
N LEU A 92 -8.60 -17.84 16.90
CA LEU A 92 -9.11 -18.00 15.53
C LEU A 92 -8.15 -17.53 14.41
N GLN A 93 -7.27 -16.56 14.67
CA GLN A 93 -6.27 -16.09 13.68
C GLN A 93 -5.18 -17.13 13.38
N LEU A 94 -4.77 -17.92 14.38
CA LEU A 94 -3.81 -19.02 14.18
C LEU A 94 -4.51 -20.20 13.49
N VAL A 95 -5.77 -20.46 13.85
CA VAL A 95 -6.61 -21.53 13.29
C VAL A 95 -6.87 -21.30 11.80
N SER A 96 -7.22 -20.07 11.38
CA SER A 96 -7.51 -19.77 9.98
C SER A 96 -6.31 -19.97 9.04
N ARG A 97 -5.10 -19.86 9.58
CA ARG A 97 -3.84 -20.11 8.87
C ARG A 97 -3.29 -21.53 9.05
N ARG A 98 -3.95 -22.36 9.86
CA ARG A 98 -3.49 -23.71 10.25
C ARG A 98 -2.14 -23.71 11.00
N GLU A 99 -1.83 -22.61 11.71
CA GLU A 99 -0.58 -22.41 12.48
C GLU A 99 -0.60 -23.09 13.88
N VAL A 100 -1.72 -23.73 14.28
CA VAL A 100 -1.90 -24.44 15.57
C VAL A 100 -2.59 -25.80 15.41
N TYR A 101 -2.27 -26.76 16.27
CA TYR A 101 -2.95 -28.06 16.34
C TYR A 101 -4.29 -27.94 17.09
N LEU A 102 -5.31 -28.71 16.67
CA LEU A 102 -6.64 -28.75 17.28
C LEU A 102 -7.03 -30.17 17.73
N GLU A 103 -7.52 -30.32 18.96
CA GLU A 103 -8.12 -31.56 19.49
C GLU A 103 -9.23 -31.22 20.50
N GLY A 104 -10.41 -31.83 20.38
CA GLY A 104 -11.49 -31.72 21.38
C GLY A 104 -12.00 -30.31 21.68
N GLY A 105 -11.93 -29.37 20.73
CA GLY A 105 -12.30 -27.95 20.93
C GLY A 105 -11.18 -27.08 21.53
N TYR A 106 -10.00 -27.64 21.76
CA TYR A 106 -8.82 -26.92 22.22
C TYR A 106 -7.76 -26.81 21.11
N ALA A 107 -7.10 -25.67 21.09
CA ALA A 107 -5.90 -25.40 20.32
C ALA A 107 -4.66 -25.53 21.21
N TYR A 108 -3.60 -26.10 20.64
CA TYR A 108 -2.30 -26.25 21.29
C TYR A 108 -1.34 -25.25 20.68
N VAL A 109 -0.89 -24.28 21.49
CA VAL A 109 -0.17 -23.09 21.03
C VAL A 109 1.20 -23.04 21.68
N SER A 110 2.26 -22.91 20.88
CA SER A 110 3.63 -22.74 21.38
C SER A 110 3.83 -21.37 22.05
N ARG A 111 4.80 -21.27 22.94
CA ARG A 111 5.21 -19.98 23.54
C ARG A 111 5.64 -18.93 22.52
N THR A 112 6.18 -19.33 21.36
CA THR A 112 6.47 -18.42 20.24
C THR A 112 5.21 -17.82 19.61
N LYS A 113 4.10 -18.58 19.56
CA LYS A 113 2.81 -18.16 18.96
C LYS A 113 1.86 -17.47 19.97
N ILE A 114 2.26 -17.34 21.26
CA ILE A 114 1.45 -16.66 22.30
C ILE A 114 1.16 -15.20 21.96
N LEU A 115 2.08 -14.52 21.28
CA LEU A 115 1.97 -13.11 20.89
C LEU A 115 0.71 -12.85 20.06
N SER A 116 0.37 -13.73 19.12
CA SER A 116 -0.84 -13.61 18.29
C SER A 116 -2.14 -13.63 19.10
N ILE A 117 -2.17 -14.30 20.25
CA ILE A 117 -3.31 -14.29 21.18
C ILE A 117 -3.43 -12.91 21.86
N VAL A 118 -2.29 -12.36 22.29
CA VAL A 118 -2.24 -11.04 22.93
C VAL A 118 -2.56 -9.93 21.94
N GLU A 119 -2.00 -9.99 20.74
CA GLU A 119 -2.27 -9.08 19.61
C GLU A 119 -3.76 -9.10 19.23
N GLY A 120 -4.38 -10.27 19.11
CA GLY A 120 -5.81 -10.41 18.86
C GLY A 120 -6.68 -9.73 19.91
N LYS A 121 -6.35 -9.91 21.20
CA LYS A 121 -7.05 -9.27 22.32
C LYS A 121 -6.81 -7.76 22.40
N PHE A 122 -5.58 -7.31 22.19
CA PHE A 122 -5.20 -5.90 22.11
C PHE A 122 -5.98 -5.21 20.99
N ARG A 123 -5.94 -5.74 19.77
CA ARG A 123 -6.67 -5.24 18.59
C ARG A 123 -8.18 -5.17 18.85
N THR A 124 -8.76 -6.20 19.46
CA THR A 124 -10.21 -6.23 19.78
C THR A 124 -10.58 -5.17 20.81
N SER A 125 -9.80 -5.04 21.88
CA SER A 125 -9.97 -4.02 22.92
C SER A 125 -9.82 -2.60 22.37
N LEU A 126 -8.76 -2.36 21.59
CA LEU A 126 -8.50 -1.06 20.96
C LEU A 126 -9.62 -0.68 19.98
N SER A 127 -10.12 -1.61 19.17
CA SER A 127 -11.25 -1.38 18.27
C SER A 127 -12.53 -0.99 19.03
N LYS A 128 -12.84 -1.66 20.14
CA LYS A 128 -13.98 -1.30 21.02
C LYS A 128 -13.80 0.09 21.62
N ASN A 129 -12.61 0.39 22.16
CA ASN A 129 -12.32 1.67 22.79
C ASN A 129 -12.32 2.84 21.79
N LEU A 130 -11.90 2.61 20.54
CA LEU A 130 -12.01 3.59 19.46
C LEU A 130 -13.47 3.92 19.08
N ALA A 131 -14.37 2.93 19.14
CA ALA A 131 -15.80 3.15 18.92
C ALA A 131 -16.44 3.95 20.07
N LEU A 132 -16.12 3.62 21.32
CA LEU A 132 -16.56 4.39 22.50
C LEU A 132 -16.03 5.84 22.47
N ALA A 133 -14.76 6.03 22.13
CA ALA A 133 -14.14 7.36 22.00
C ALA A 133 -14.75 8.21 20.87
N TYR A 134 -15.29 7.57 19.83
CA TYR A 134 -16.07 8.23 18.77
C TYR A 134 -17.47 8.62 19.25
N GLN A 135 -18.18 7.75 19.97
CA GLN A 135 -19.48 8.11 20.58
C GLN A 135 -19.36 9.30 21.55
N MET A 136 -18.23 9.42 22.24
CA MET A 136 -17.92 10.56 23.12
C MET A 136 -17.40 11.81 22.38
N GLN A 137 -17.26 11.79 21.05
CA GLN A 137 -16.64 12.88 20.28
C GLN A 137 -17.36 14.22 20.40
N PHE A 138 -18.69 14.21 20.43
CA PHE A 138 -19.48 15.44 20.55
C PHE A 138 -19.10 16.25 21.79
N LYS A 139 -18.97 15.58 22.95
CA LYS A 139 -18.71 16.22 24.25
C LYS A 139 -17.35 16.91 24.35
N TRP A 140 -16.29 16.39 23.72
CA TRP A 140 -14.97 17.04 23.76
C TRP A 140 -14.72 18.00 22.58
N SER A 141 -15.54 17.93 21.53
CA SER A 141 -15.39 18.78 20.35
C SER A 141 -16.08 20.15 20.49
N SER A 142 -17.07 20.30 21.38
CA SER A 142 -17.69 21.59 21.73
C SER A 142 -16.80 22.41 22.66
N ASP A 143 -16.34 21.79 23.74
CA ASP A 143 -15.86 22.53 24.92
C ASP A 143 -14.39 22.98 24.80
N ASN A 144 -13.61 22.38 23.90
CA ASN A 144 -12.14 22.47 23.92
C ASN A 144 -11.52 22.85 22.55
N THR A 145 -11.65 24.13 22.20
CA THR A 145 -11.02 24.76 21.01
C THR A 145 -9.52 24.45 20.87
N ARG A 146 -8.78 24.45 21.99
CA ARG A 146 -7.36 24.08 22.06
C ARG A 146 -7.10 22.67 21.49
N ILE A 147 -7.88 21.69 21.94
CA ILE A 147 -7.74 20.27 21.59
C ILE A 147 -8.11 20.04 20.12
N GLY A 148 -9.21 20.63 19.65
CA GLY A 148 -9.68 20.49 18.26
C GLY A 148 -8.60 20.84 17.23
N SER A 149 -7.79 21.87 17.49
CA SER A 149 -6.68 22.25 16.59
C SER A 149 -5.59 21.18 16.47
N ILE A 150 -5.28 20.47 17.56
CA ILE A 150 -4.25 19.42 17.63
C ILE A 150 -4.79 18.14 16.99
N VAL A 151 -6.01 17.75 17.36
CA VAL A 151 -6.75 16.61 16.78
C VAL A 151 -6.80 16.71 15.26
N ASN A 152 -7.14 17.88 14.71
CA ASN A 152 -7.21 18.13 13.26
C ASN A 152 -5.85 18.29 12.56
N ARG A 153 -4.74 18.40 13.30
CA ARG A 153 -3.38 18.25 12.75
C ARG A 153 -2.97 16.79 12.72
N LEU A 154 -3.17 16.07 13.83
CA LEU A 154 -2.84 14.64 13.94
C LEU A 154 -3.60 13.77 12.94
N SER A 155 -4.89 14.02 12.70
CA SER A 155 -5.65 13.27 11.68
C SER A 155 -5.09 13.40 10.26
N LYS A 156 -4.35 14.48 9.96
CA LYS A 156 -3.67 14.64 8.66
C LYS A 156 -2.37 13.85 8.55
N VAL A 157 -1.69 13.58 9.67
CA VAL A 157 -0.43 12.80 9.70
C VAL A 157 -0.67 11.37 9.20
N ALA A 158 -1.80 10.75 9.55
CA ALA A 158 -2.18 9.43 9.06
C ALA A 158 -2.29 9.33 7.52
N PHE A 159 -2.65 10.43 6.85
CA PHE A 159 -2.71 10.50 5.38
C PHE A 159 -1.35 10.85 4.75
N GLN A 160 -0.42 11.44 5.51
CA GLN A 160 0.91 11.83 5.01
C GLN A 160 1.89 10.65 4.98
N TYR A 161 1.80 9.73 5.94
CA TYR A 161 2.72 8.59 6.09
C TYR A 161 2.24 7.29 5.43
N GLY A 162 1.43 7.40 4.37
CA GLY A 162 1.07 6.27 3.51
C GLY A 162 0.26 5.17 4.20
N GLY A 163 -1.06 5.32 4.28
CA GLY A 163 -1.93 4.30 4.85
C GLY A 163 -2.15 3.09 3.94
N SER A 164 -1.08 2.38 3.60
CA SER A 164 -1.13 1.12 2.85
C SER A 164 -1.88 0.06 3.67
N THR A 165 -3.20 -0.02 3.47
CA THR A 165 -3.98 -1.18 3.86
C THR A 165 -3.57 -2.33 2.95
N THR A 166 -2.74 -3.25 3.45
CA THR A 166 -2.26 -4.42 2.73
C THR A 166 -3.37 -5.12 1.96
N SER A 167 -3.30 -5.05 0.62
CA SER A 167 -3.97 -6.01 -0.25
C SER A 167 -3.45 -7.40 0.13
N ASN A 168 -4.37 -8.29 0.50
CA ASN A 168 -4.01 -9.53 1.21
C ASN A 168 -3.60 -10.64 0.24
N THR A 169 -2.49 -10.43 -0.48
CA THR A 169 -1.83 -11.38 -1.37
C THR A 169 -0.38 -11.56 -0.89
N ALA A 170 0.02 -12.78 -0.55
CA ALA A 170 1.23 -13.03 0.23
C ALA A 170 2.34 -13.73 -0.55
N ILE A 171 3.52 -13.09 -0.56
CA ILE A 171 4.87 -13.67 -0.61
C ILE A 171 5.69 -12.74 0.32
N GLY A 172 6.62 -13.16 1.18
CA GLY A 172 7.22 -14.47 1.37
C GLY A 172 8.74 -14.31 1.48
N GLY A 173 9.23 -13.96 2.68
CA GLY A 173 10.67 -13.85 2.99
C GLY A 173 11.32 -12.46 2.78
N GLY A 174 12.12 -12.06 3.78
CA GLY A 174 13.39 -11.35 3.59
C GLY A 174 13.46 -9.96 2.92
N GLY A 175 13.48 -8.90 3.76
CA GLY A 175 14.24 -7.68 3.48
C GLY A 175 13.54 -6.54 2.73
N ASN A 176 14.04 -5.33 2.97
CA ASN A 176 13.68 -4.04 2.35
C ASN A 176 12.18 -3.64 2.42
N ASN A 177 11.89 -2.63 3.24
CA ASN A 177 10.55 -2.06 3.38
C ASN A 177 10.11 -1.31 2.11
N GLY A 178 9.51 -2.03 1.17
CA GLY A 178 8.84 -1.51 -0.03
C GLY A 178 7.54 -0.76 0.27
N THR A 179 7.55 0.17 1.22
CA THR A 179 6.42 1.05 1.50
C THR A 179 6.20 1.96 0.29
N LEU A 180 5.04 1.84 -0.35
CA LEU A 180 4.56 2.75 -1.39
C LEU A 180 4.66 4.20 -0.91
N ASN A 181 5.72 4.90 -1.31
CA ASN A 181 5.99 6.24 -0.86
C ASN A 181 5.03 7.20 -1.56
N SER A 182 3.89 7.47 -0.91
CA SER A 182 2.81 8.31 -1.45
C SER A 182 3.31 9.71 -1.83
N HIS A 183 4.38 10.22 -1.19
CA HIS A 183 5.01 11.47 -1.58
C HIS A 183 5.74 11.35 -2.94
N ALA A 184 6.49 10.27 -3.18
CA ALA A 184 7.17 10.05 -4.46
C ALA A 184 6.15 9.85 -5.60
N VAL A 185 5.10 9.05 -5.38
CA VAL A 185 4.00 8.87 -6.34
C VAL A 185 3.31 10.21 -6.64
N SER A 186 3.05 11.02 -5.61
CA SER A 186 2.48 12.37 -5.79
C SER A 186 3.40 13.28 -6.59
N GLN A 187 4.71 13.24 -6.34
CA GLN A 187 5.70 14.06 -7.04
C GLN A 187 5.77 13.70 -8.53
N ILE A 188 5.80 12.42 -8.90
CA ILE A 188 5.79 11.97 -10.30
C ILE A 188 4.57 12.53 -11.07
N PHE A 189 3.40 12.57 -10.43
CA PHE A 189 2.20 13.17 -11.03
C PHE A 189 2.28 14.71 -11.10
N VAL A 190 2.79 15.38 -10.06
CA VAL A 190 2.99 16.85 -10.05
C VAL A 190 4.01 17.30 -11.09
N ASP A 191 5.10 16.56 -11.25
CA ASP A 191 6.14 16.81 -12.24
C ASP A 191 5.57 16.61 -13.65
N TYR A 192 4.78 15.57 -13.89
CA TYR A 192 4.09 15.36 -15.17
C TYR A 192 3.07 16.46 -15.49
N LEU A 193 2.25 16.86 -14.51
CA LEU A 193 1.30 17.98 -14.64
C LEU A 193 2.01 19.27 -15.06
N THR A 194 3.17 19.56 -14.45
CA THR A 194 3.91 20.82 -14.64
C THR A 194 4.75 20.80 -15.93
N SER A 195 5.51 19.72 -16.16
CA SER A 195 6.49 19.64 -17.27
C SER A 195 5.90 19.16 -18.60
N VAL A 196 4.92 18.25 -18.58
CA VAL A 196 4.34 17.66 -19.80
C VAL A 196 3.02 18.32 -20.19
N MET A 197 2.19 18.68 -19.20
CA MET A 197 0.88 19.31 -19.45
C MET A 197 0.85 20.83 -19.19
N GLY A 198 1.97 21.43 -18.76
CA GLY A 198 2.14 22.88 -18.64
C GLY A 198 1.25 23.53 -17.58
N HIS A 199 0.81 22.78 -16.56
CA HIS A 199 -0.06 23.31 -15.51
C HIS A 199 0.68 24.18 -14.49
N SER A 200 -0.01 25.19 -13.96
CA SER A 200 0.53 26.10 -12.94
C SER A 200 0.02 25.79 -11.53
N ASP A 201 0.77 26.22 -10.50
CA ASP A 201 0.41 26.17 -9.07
C ASP A 201 -0.31 24.88 -8.60
N PRO A 202 0.21 23.65 -8.85
CA PRO A 202 -0.42 22.42 -8.39
C PRO A 202 -0.42 22.33 -6.86
N LYS A 203 -1.60 22.39 -6.25
CA LYS A 203 -1.80 22.24 -4.79
C LYS A 203 -2.53 20.95 -4.47
N MET A 204 -1.90 20.14 -3.64
CA MET A 204 -2.40 18.84 -3.21
C MET A 204 -3.22 18.94 -1.91
N LYS A 205 -4.27 18.13 -1.78
CA LYS A 205 -5.10 17.97 -0.57
C LYS A 205 -5.41 16.48 -0.36
N PRO A 206 -5.21 15.91 0.84
CA PRO A 206 -5.58 14.52 1.12
C PRO A 206 -7.10 14.35 1.00
N ALA A 207 -7.53 13.20 0.46
CA ALA A 207 -8.92 12.92 0.08
C ALA A 207 -9.40 11.56 0.64
N GLY A 208 -9.01 11.28 1.89
CA GLY A 208 -9.02 9.93 2.48
C GLY A 208 -7.63 9.32 2.45
N VAL A 209 -7.55 7.99 2.62
CA VAL A 209 -6.26 7.29 2.79
C VAL A 209 -5.54 7.03 1.46
N ASN A 210 -6.20 6.37 0.50
CA ASN A 210 -5.59 6.01 -0.78
C ASN A 210 -5.76 7.09 -1.86
N LYS A 211 -6.27 8.29 -1.52
CA LYS A 211 -6.66 9.30 -2.51
C LYS A 211 -6.15 10.70 -2.17
N MET A 212 -5.76 11.45 -3.19
CA MET A 212 -5.32 12.84 -3.07
C MET A 212 -5.89 13.69 -4.19
N PHE A 213 -6.53 14.81 -3.87
CA PHE A 213 -6.99 15.78 -4.87
C PHE A 213 -5.85 16.74 -5.21
N VAL A 214 -5.61 16.97 -6.50
CA VAL A 214 -4.71 18.03 -6.97
C VAL A 214 -5.55 19.11 -7.65
N SER A 215 -5.38 20.35 -7.19
CA SER A 215 -5.99 21.56 -7.75
C SER A 215 -4.91 22.38 -8.43
N ILE A 216 -5.11 22.76 -9.68
CA ILE A 216 -4.15 23.52 -10.50
C ILE A 216 -4.62 24.98 -10.68
N GLY A 217 -3.74 25.84 -11.19
CA GLY A 217 -4.06 27.24 -11.50
C GLY A 217 -4.43 28.08 -10.27
N THR A 218 -3.89 27.75 -9.10
CA THR A 218 -4.43 28.23 -7.81
C THR A 218 -3.97 29.61 -7.35
N ARG A 219 -3.11 30.32 -8.11
CA ARG A 219 -2.93 31.78 -8.01
C ARG A 219 -3.11 32.47 -9.37
N ARG A 220 -2.46 31.98 -10.43
CA ARG A 220 -2.50 32.58 -11.77
C ARG A 220 -2.82 31.53 -12.86
N PRO A 221 -4.08 31.07 -12.97
CA PRO A 221 -4.46 29.98 -13.87
C PRO A 221 -4.23 30.34 -15.33
N ASN A 222 -3.42 29.54 -16.03
CA ASN A 222 -3.10 29.71 -17.44
C ASN A 222 -4.19 29.10 -18.34
N THR A 223 -4.00 29.11 -19.67
CA THR A 223 -4.97 28.58 -20.63
C THR A 223 -5.11 27.05 -20.52
N ALA A 224 -4.02 26.33 -20.27
CA ALA A 224 -4.05 24.88 -20.03
C ALA A 224 -4.84 24.54 -18.76
N ASP A 225 -4.70 25.32 -17.68
CA ASP A 225 -5.43 25.14 -16.41
C ASP A 225 -6.95 25.36 -16.56
N LYS A 226 -7.35 26.27 -17.45
CA LYS A 226 -8.76 26.65 -17.67
C LYS A 226 -9.49 25.75 -18.68
N THR A 227 -8.78 25.03 -19.53
CA THR A 227 -9.40 24.23 -20.60
C THR A 227 -9.98 22.93 -20.05
N CYS A 228 -11.27 22.68 -20.29
CA CYS A 228 -11.92 21.44 -19.88
C CYS A 228 -11.47 20.27 -20.78
N PRO A 229 -11.02 19.14 -20.21
CA PRO A 229 -10.55 17.98 -20.99
C PRO A 229 -11.68 17.19 -21.69
N ILE A 230 -12.93 17.39 -21.27
CA ILE A 230 -14.13 16.70 -21.80
C ILE A 230 -14.77 17.49 -22.93
N ALA A 231 -14.73 18.83 -22.85
CA ALA A 231 -15.41 19.73 -23.77
C ALA A 231 -14.46 20.63 -24.59
N ASN A 232 -13.14 20.49 -24.41
CA ASN A 232 -12.07 21.27 -25.05
C ASN A 232 -12.29 22.79 -25.06
N ARG A 233 -12.99 23.31 -24.03
CA ARG A 233 -13.33 24.73 -23.88
C ARG A 233 -13.23 25.18 -22.43
N ILE A 234 -13.18 26.49 -22.22
CA ILE A 234 -13.22 27.09 -20.89
C ILE A 234 -14.69 27.16 -20.41
N HIS A 235 -14.94 26.87 -19.14
CA HIS A 235 -16.23 27.09 -18.48
C HIS A 235 -16.10 28.19 -17.41
N LYS A 236 -17.23 28.66 -16.89
CA LYS A 236 -17.28 29.77 -15.91
C LYS A 236 -16.72 29.38 -14.53
N SER A 237 -16.79 28.10 -14.16
CA SER A 237 -16.08 27.52 -13.02
C SER A 237 -14.66 27.11 -13.44
N ASN A 238 -13.66 27.35 -12.58
CA ASN A 238 -12.29 26.86 -12.80
C ASN A 238 -12.33 25.35 -13.01
N THR A 239 -11.95 24.88 -14.19
CA THR A 239 -12.59 23.70 -14.78
C THR A 239 -12.06 22.37 -14.26
N GLN A 240 -10.76 22.28 -13.99
CA GLN A 240 -10.11 20.97 -13.83
C GLN A 240 -9.97 20.50 -12.39
N LYS A 241 -10.10 19.18 -12.23
CA LYS A 241 -9.95 18.45 -10.98
C LYS A 241 -9.16 17.17 -11.23
N TYR A 242 -8.04 17.00 -10.54
CA TYR A 242 -7.28 15.76 -10.55
C TYR A 242 -7.48 14.99 -9.24
N THR A 243 -7.55 13.67 -9.33
CA THR A 243 -7.60 12.74 -8.19
C THR A 243 -6.55 11.65 -8.40
N ILE A 244 -5.53 11.61 -7.57
CA ILE A 244 -4.53 10.53 -7.52
C ILE A 244 -5.08 9.40 -6.65
N PHE A 245 -4.83 8.17 -7.06
CA PHE A 245 -5.18 6.91 -6.40
C PHE A 245 -3.88 6.12 -6.15
N PHE A 246 -3.50 5.96 -4.87
CA PHE A 246 -2.21 5.37 -4.47
C PHE A 246 -2.19 3.83 -4.52
N ASP A 247 -3.37 3.21 -4.49
CA ASP A 247 -3.55 1.75 -4.61
C ASP A 247 -3.37 1.23 -6.04
N THR A 248 -3.61 2.09 -7.04
CA THR A 248 -3.57 1.73 -8.48
C THR A 248 -2.47 2.44 -9.26
N LEU A 249 -1.78 3.40 -8.63
CA LEU A 249 -0.84 4.32 -9.27
C LEU A 249 -1.45 5.07 -10.46
N VAL A 250 -2.71 5.51 -10.30
CA VAL A 250 -3.51 6.22 -11.32
C VAL A 250 -3.83 7.64 -10.88
N MET A 251 -3.76 8.59 -11.82
CA MET A 251 -4.34 9.92 -11.69
C MET A 251 -5.52 10.06 -12.66
N GLN A 252 -6.68 10.40 -12.11
CA GLN A 252 -7.92 10.68 -12.84
C GLN A 252 -8.10 12.20 -12.99
N GLN A 253 -8.17 12.68 -14.23
CA GLN A 253 -8.53 14.04 -14.60
C GLN A 253 -10.05 14.11 -14.86
N SER A 254 -10.70 15.13 -14.33
CA SER A 254 -12.15 15.33 -14.32
C SER A 254 -12.50 16.83 -14.33
N CYS A 255 -13.78 17.17 -14.50
CA CYS A 255 -14.25 18.56 -14.57
C CYS A 255 -15.15 18.97 -13.39
N TRP A 256 -15.14 20.26 -13.04
CA TRP A 256 -16.05 20.89 -12.07
C TRP A 256 -17.37 21.41 -12.67
N ASP A 257 -17.51 21.44 -13.99
CA ASP A 257 -18.76 21.84 -14.65
C ASP A 257 -19.82 20.73 -14.59
N GLY A 258 -21.05 21.08 -14.21
CA GLY A 258 -22.14 20.11 -14.00
C GLY A 258 -22.55 19.35 -15.26
N CYS A 259 -22.53 19.99 -16.44
CA CYS A 259 -22.82 19.32 -17.70
C CYS A 259 -21.72 18.30 -18.04
N CYS A 260 -20.46 18.64 -17.78
CA CYS A 260 -19.36 17.70 -17.94
C CYS A 260 -19.42 16.54 -16.93
N GLN A 261 -19.78 16.80 -15.67
CA GLN A 261 -19.95 15.76 -14.64
C GLN A 261 -21.07 14.78 -15.00
N ALA A 262 -22.20 15.26 -15.56
CA ALA A 262 -23.30 14.42 -16.02
C ALA A 262 -22.89 13.42 -17.12
N THR A 263 -21.84 13.69 -17.91
CA THR A 263 -21.31 12.72 -18.89
C THR A 263 -20.56 11.55 -18.25
N ASN A 264 -20.15 11.69 -16.99
CA ASN A 264 -19.30 10.77 -16.23
C ASN A 264 -18.00 10.32 -16.97
N LYS A 265 -17.50 11.13 -17.91
CA LYS A 265 -16.25 10.88 -18.63
C LYS A 265 -15.06 11.44 -17.86
N HIS A 266 -13.98 10.66 -17.77
CA HIS A 266 -12.75 11.04 -17.08
C HIS A 266 -11.54 10.58 -17.90
N VAL A 267 -10.43 11.31 -17.81
CA VAL A 267 -9.17 10.92 -18.47
C VAL A 267 -8.23 10.32 -17.44
N TYR A 268 -7.68 9.15 -17.72
CA TYR A 268 -6.81 8.41 -16.81
C TYR A 268 -5.35 8.47 -17.26
N TYR A 269 -4.47 8.59 -16.28
CA TYR A 269 -3.01 8.62 -16.39
C TYR A 269 -2.44 7.62 -15.38
N GLN A 270 -1.40 6.86 -15.73
CA GLN A 270 -0.86 5.80 -14.89
C GLN A 270 0.68 5.82 -14.90
N ILE A 271 1.30 5.51 -13.76
CA ILE A 271 2.75 5.30 -13.69
C ILE A 271 3.07 3.88 -14.18
N ARG A 272 4.04 3.75 -15.08
CA ARG A 272 4.51 2.46 -15.63
C ARG A 272 5.79 2.01 -14.91
N ASP A 273 6.27 0.78 -15.16
CA ASP A 273 7.44 0.19 -14.47
C ASP A 273 8.71 1.05 -14.59
N ASN A 274 8.83 1.83 -15.66
CA ASN A 274 9.92 2.79 -15.89
C ASN A 274 9.82 4.08 -15.05
N GLY A 275 8.92 4.14 -14.05
CA GLY A 275 8.69 5.29 -13.18
C GLY A 275 7.99 6.49 -13.84
N ARG A 276 7.65 6.42 -15.13
CA ARG A 276 7.06 7.55 -15.87
C ARG A 276 5.53 7.48 -15.89
N CYS A 277 4.91 8.64 -15.67
CA CYS A 277 3.48 8.84 -15.89
C CYS A 277 3.16 8.85 -17.40
N VAL A 278 2.12 8.11 -17.81
CA VAL A 278 1.63 8.03 -19.20
C VAL A 278 0.11 8.19 -19.22
N LYS A 279 -0.41 8.97 -20.17
CA LYS A 279 -1.86 9.08 -20.44
C LYS A 279 -2.40 7.76 -20.99
N VAL A 280 -3.32 7.12 -20.27
CA VAL A 280 -3.93 5.83 -20.65
C VAL A 280 -5.13 6.04 -21.58
N GLY A 281 -5.92 7.10 -21.38
CA GLY A 281 -7.08 7.41 -22.21
C GLY A 281 -8.35 7.66 -21.40
N TRP A 282 -9.50 7.28 -21.96
CA TRP A 282 -10.83 7.52 -21.36
C TRP A 282 -11.34 6.36 -20.49
N ASN A 283 -10.74 5.18 -20.62
CA ASN A 283 -11.11 4.00 -19.84
C ASN A 283 -10.19 3.88 -18.61
N PRO A 284 -10.70 3.45 -17.44
CA PRO A 284 -9.85 3.15 -16.30
C PRO A 284 -8.91 1.98 -16.65
N PRO A 285 -7.61 2.06 -16.32
CA PRO A 285 -6.70 0.94 -16.52
C PRO A 285 -7.07 -0.26 -15.63
N PRO A 286 -6.73 -1.50 -16.04
CA PRO A 286 -6.91 -2.68 -15.21
C PRO A 286 -6.04 -2.63 -13.94
N LEU A 287 -6.48 -3.35 -12.91
CA LEU A 287 -5.77 -3.50 -11.64
C LEU A 287 -4.59 -4.47 -11.79
N ASP A 288 -3.46 -4.00 -12.30
CA ASP A 288 -2.23 -4.80 -12.36
C ASP A 288 -1.40 -4.63 -11.08
N THR A 289 -1.39 -5.65 -10.24
CA THR A 289 -0.64 -5.68 -8.98
C THR A 289 0.87 -5.84 -9.17
N ASN A 290 1.35 -6.26 -10.34
CA ASN A 290 2.77 -6.52 -10.57
C ASN A 290 3.56 -5.22 -10.83
N MET A 291 2.94 -4.26 -11.54
CA MET A 291 3.54 -2.93 -11.77
C MET A 291 3.87 -2.19 -10.47
N ILE A 292 3.10 -2.47 -9.41
CA ILE A 292 3.26 -1.87 -8.07
C ILE A 292 4.61 -2.26 -7.45
N ALA A 293 5.09 -3.48 -7.65
CA ALA A 293 6.37 -3.94 -7.12
C ALA A 293 7.55 -3.29 -7.85
N ASN A 294 7.53 -3.29 -9.19
CA ASN A 294 8.61 -2.77 -10.04
C ASN A 294 8.80 -1.25 -9.88
N ALA A 295 7.70 -0.50 -9.81
CA ALA A 295 7.75 0.95 -9.64
C ALA A 295 8.38 1.38 -8.30
N VAL A 296 8.32 0.52 -7.26
CA VAL A 296 8.94 0.79 -5.96
C VAL A 296 10.46 0.54 -5.97
N SER A 297 10.93 -0.51 -6.66
CA SER A 297 12.37 -0.81 -6.76
C SER A 297 13.15 0.18 -7.63
N GLY A 298 12.52 0.75 -8.66
CA GLY A 298 13.15 1.74 -9.56
C GLY A 298 13.45 3.11 -8.93
N LEU A 299 12.86 3.45 -7.78
CA LEU A 299 12.99 4.77 -7.14
C LEU A 299 14.18 4.90 -6.18
N GLY A 300 14.98 3.83 -6.02
CA GLY A 300 15.98 3.71 -4.96
C GLY A 300 17.37 4.29 -5.25
N ASN A 301 17.67 4.79 -6.46
CA ASN A 301 19.04 5.16 -6.80
C ASN A 301 19.14 6.36 -7.76
N ASN A 302 19.63 7.51 -7.25
CA ASN A 302 20.04 8.65 -8.08
C ASN A 302 21.07 9.55 -7.37
N GLY A 303 22.16 8.94 -6.90
CA GLY A 303 23.41 9.65 -6.60
C GLY A 303 24.35 9.47 -7.79
N GLY A 304 24.68 10.56 -8.48
CA GLY A 304 25.35 10.49 -9.78
C GLY A 304 26.88 10.58 -9.75
N SER A 305 27.51 10.04 -10.78
CA SER A 305 28.87 10.42 -11.21
C SER A 305 29.05 10.17 -12.71
N SER A 306 30.11 10.75 -13.28
CA SER A 306 30.26 11.03 -14.72
C SER A 306 30.85 9.86 -15.54
N SER A 307 30.48 9.83 -16.83
CA SER A 307 31.29 9.45 -17.99
C SER A 307 32.07 8.12 -18.02
N THR A 308 31.78 7.35 -19.06
CA THR A 308 32.80 6.99 -20.06
C THR A 308 32.24 7.18 -21.47
N LEU A 309 33.09 7.63 -22.39
CA LEU A 309 32.87 7.53 -23.83
C LEU A 309 33.27 6.13 -24.29
N ASP A 310 32.64 5.61 -25.33
CA ASP A 310 33.42 4.96 -26.39
C ASP A 310 32.70 5.06 -27.74
N ASN A 311 33.49 5.19 -28.82
CA ASN A 311 33.00 5.28 -30.19
C ASN A 311 33.18 3.94 -30.90
N ASN A 312 32.22 3.54 -31.74
CA ASN A 312 32.38 2.76 -32.98
C ASN A 312 31.00 2.36 -33.53
N ALA A 313 30.75 2.23 -34.83
CA ALA A 313 31.41 2.81 -36.01
C ALA A 313 30.38 2.79 -37.17
N ALA A 314 30.45 3.73 -38.12
CA ALA A 314 29.56 3.73 -39.27
C ALA A 314 30.17 2.95 -40.46
N THR A 315 29.44 1.96 -40.98
CA THR A 315 29.82 1.24 -42.22
C THR A 315 28.63 1.07 -43.15
N THR A 316 28.65 1.77 -44.27
CA THR A 316 27.70 1.63 -45.39
C THR A 316 28.11 0.46 -46.28
N THR A 317 27.20 -0.46 -46.60
CA THR A 317 27.41 -1.46 -47.67
C THR A 317 26.17 -1.67 -48.55
N GLN A 318 26.18 -0.96 -49.68
CA GLN A 318 25.79 -1.36 -51.05
C GLN A 318 24.72 -2.44 -51.30
N MET A 319 23.74 -2.11 -52.16
CA MET A 319 22.93 -3.08 -52.91
C MET A 319 23.63 -3.53 -54.21
N ALA A 320 23.52 -4.82 -54.58
CA ALA A 320 24.23 -5.40 -55.73
C ALA A 320 23.34 -6.20 -56.72
N LYS A 321 22.54 -5.49 -57.51
CA LYS A 321 22.34 -5.66 -58.97
C LYS A 321 22.41 -7.08 -59.60
N LYS A 322 21.24 -7.64 -59.98
CA LYS A 322 20.93 -8.46 -61.19
C LYS A 322 19.42 -8.86 -61.13
N MET A 323 18.65 -9.07 -62.21
CA MET A 323 18.95 -9.10 -63.66
C MET A 323 17.72 -8.71 -64.51
N LYS A 324 17.97 -8.23 -65.75
CA LYS A 324 17.17 -8.29 -67.01
C LYS A 324 15.99 -9.30 -67.05
N LEU A 325 14.86 -9.14 -67.76
CA LEU A 325 14.35 -8.32 -68.92
C LEU A 325 12.78 -8.24 -68.77
N SER A 326 11.90 -7.59 -69.56
CA SER A 326 11.88 -6.60 -70.68
C SER A 326 10.43 -6.14 -70.95
N GLY A 327 10.19 -4.99 -71.62
CA GLY A 327 8.84 -4.62 -72.09
C GLY A 327 8.71 -3.22 -72.70
N THR A 328 8.69 -3.15 -74.02
CA THR A 328 8.60 -1.99 -74.94
C THR A 328 7.52 -0.90 -74.73
N SER A 329 7.93 0.35 -75.00
CA SER A 329 7.13 1.46 -75.61
C SER A 329 6.13 2.23 -74.70
N THR A 330 5.46 3.35 -75.06
CA THR A 330 5.29 4.14 -76.31
C THR A 330 5.07 5.64 -76.00
N SER A 331 5.81 6.57 -76.65
CA SER A 331 5.47 8.02 -76.93
C SER A 331 5.23 8.99 -75.73
N MET A 332 5.38 10.34 -75.78
CA MET A 332 6.20 11.30 -76.56
C MET A 332 6.40 12.61 -75.74
N LYS A 333 7.13 13.60 -76.28
CA LYS A 333 7.18 15.01 -75.81
C LYS A 333 5.80 15.70 -76.01
N VAL A 334 5.44 16.87 -75.47
CA VAL A 334 6.07 18.21 -75.57
C VAL A 334 5.54 19.15 -74.46
N SER A 335 6.38 20.11 -74.02
CA SER A 335 6.04 21.28 -73.17
C SER A 335 6.13 22.58 -74.01
N PRO A 336 5.58 23.75 -73.63
CA PRO A 336 5.37 24.25 -72.26
C PRO A 336 4.06 23.79 -71.61
#